data_AF-A0A529NY60-F1
#
_entry.id   AF-A0A529NY60-F1
#
_cell.length_a   1.000
_cell.length_b   1.000
_cell.length_c   1.000
_cell.angle_alpha   90.00
_cell.angle_beta   90.00
_cell.angle_gamma   90.00
#
_symmetry.space_group_name_H-M   'P 1'
#
loop_
_entity.id
_entity.type
_entity.pdbx_description
1 polymer ?
#
loop_
_entity_poly.entity_id
_entity_poly.type
_entity_poly.pdbx_seq_one_letter_code
_entity_poly.pdbx_strand_id
1 'polypeptide(L)'
;FVIDPSKLSVHVADVIADYTPGQDVIDLSDLLKSLGAGAPTTDAQAGSSIDVTFSGGAAHVMVDNNGTAAGGSMVEVASLTGVASGSVISILYDHNQPTHTETVT
;
A
#
# COMPACT_ATOMS: atom_id res chain seq x y z
N PHE A 1 -9.40 0.55 -5.70
CA PHE A 1 -8.87 1.92 -5.73
C PHE A 1 -7.50 1.91 -6.37
N VAL A 2 -7.24 2.76 -7.37
CA VAL A 2 -5.93 2.83 -8.03
C VAL A 2 -5.17 4.01 -7.45
N ILE A 3 -3.95 3.77 -6.96
CA ILE A 3 -3.08 4.80 -6.41
C ILE A 3 -2.01 5.14 -7.44
N ASP A 4 -1.92 6.41 -7.81
CA ASP A 4 -1.02 6.84 -8.87
C ASP A 4 0.42 7.08 -8.36
N PRO A 5 1.45 6.98 -9.24
CA PRO A 5 2.85 7.13 -8.84
C PRO A 5 3.22 8.47 -8.19
N SER A 6 2.46 9.55 -8.42
CA SER A 6 2.81 10.86 -7.90
C SER A 6 2.78 10.93 -6.37
N LYS A 7 2.06 10.01 -5.71
CA LYS A 7 1.95 9.95 -4.24
C LYS A 7 3.32 9.74 -3.58
N LEU A 8 4.22 9.00 -4.22
CA LEU A 8 5.59 8.81 -3.75
C LEU A 8 6.47 10.06 -3.84
N SER A 9 6.11 11.02 -4.70
CA SER A 9 6.90 12.24 -4.93
C SER A 9 6.33 13.47 -4.24
N VAL A 10 4.99 13.56 -4.19
CA VAL A 10 4.25 14.68 -3.62
C VAL A 10 3.95 14.46 -2.13
N HIS A 11 4.02 13.22 -1.65
CA HIS A 11 3.74 12.81 -0.26
C HIS A 11 2.37 13.29 0.22
N VAL A 12 1.38 13.26 -0.66
CA VAL A 12 -0.02 13.55 -0.35
C VAL A 12 -0.78 12.26 -0.54
N ALA A 13 -1.18 11.64 0.56
CA ALA A 13 -1.95 10.39 0.55
C ALA A 13 -3.36 10.61 -0.02
N ASP A 14 -3.89 9.61 -0.70
CA ASP A 14 -5.31 9.58 -1.04
C ASP A 14 -6.16 9.31 0.21
N VAL A 15 -7.38 9.83 0.22
CA VAL A 15 -8.37 9.51 1.25
C VAL A 15 -9.44 8.63 0.62
N ILE A 16 -9.51 7.39 1.08
CA ILE A 16 -10.49 6.40 0.63
C ILE A 16 -11.50 6.21 1.76
N ALA A 17 -12.71 6.69 1.52
CA ALA A 17 -13.74 6.77 2.55
C ALA A 17 -14.63 5.52 2.67
N ASP A 18 -14.65 4.70 1.62
CA ASP A 18 -15.60 3.62 1.39
C ASP A 18 -14.92 2.27 1.14
N TYR A 19 -13.67 2.11 1.57
CA TYR A 19 -12.96 0.83 1.47
C TYR A 19 -13.65 -0.25 2.32
N THR A 20 -14.03 -1.35 1.68
CA THR A 20 -14.66 -2.51 2.31
C THR A 20 -13.71 -3.70 2.31
N PRO A 21 -13.16 -4.10 3.48
CA PRO A 21 -12.30 -5.28 3.61
C PRO A 21 -12.94 -6.55 3.04
N GLY A 22 -12.14 -7.32 2.30
CA GLY A 22 -12.58 -8.56 1.65
C GLY A 22 -13.40 -8.37 0.36
N GLN A 23 -13.69 -7.14 -0.03
CA GLN A 23 -14.34 -6.83 -1.32
C GLN A 23 -13.45 -5.95 -2.18
N ASP A 24 -12.92 -4.88 -1.60
CA ASP A 24 -12.12 -3.91 -2.34
C ASP A 24 -10.64 -4.26 -2.37
N VAL A 25 -9.97 -3.84 -3.44
CA VAL A 25 -8.53 -4.00 -3.64
C VAL A 25 -7.91 -2.63 -3.88
N ILE A 26 -6.77 -2.39 -3.23
CA ILE A 26 -5.93 -1.22 -3.50
C ILE A 26 -4.90 -1.64 -4.54
N ASP A 27 -4.93 -1.02 -5.71
CA ASP A 27 -3.97 -1.24 -6.77
C ASP A 27 -2.82 -0.25 -6.61
N LEU A 28 -1.66 -0.78 -6.22
CA LEU A 28 -0.39 -0.07 -6.12
C LEU A 28 0.56 -0.44 -7.27
N SER A 29 0.11 -1.19 -8.27
CA SER A 29 1.02 -1.79 -9.26
C SER A 29 1.77 -0.74 -10.08
N ASP A 30 1.08 0.30 -10.55
CA ASP A 30 1.74 1.40 -11.26
C ASP A 30 2.64 2.24 -10.34
N LEU A 31 2.19 2.48 -9.11
CA LEU A 31 2.97 3.18 -8.09
C LEU A 31 4.29 2.45 -7.80
N LEU A 32 4.23 1.14 -7.56
CA LEU A 32 5.40 0.32 -7.25
C LEU A 32 6.29 0.10 -8.48
N LYS A 33 5.72 -0.05 -9.68
CA LYS A 33 6.50 -0.07 -10.93
C LYS A 33 7.31 1.19 -11.16
N SER A 34 6.84 2.35 -10.65
CA SER A 34 7.59 3.60 -10.78
C SER A 34 8.93 3.62 -10.02
N LEU A 35 9.12 2.70 -9.06
CA LEU A 35 10.39 2.48 -8.35
C LEU A 35 11.45 1.81 -9.25
N GLY A 36 11.08 1.35 -10.45
CA GLY A 36 12.00 0.72 -11.39
C GLY A 36 12.58 -0.58 -10.83
N ALA A 37 13.90 -0.64 -10.68
CA ALA A 37 14.59 -1.84 -10.18
C ALA A 37 14.24 -2.18 -8.71
N GLY A 38 13.69 -1.23 -7.95
CA GLY A 38 13.22 -1.44 -6.58
C GLY A 38 11.77 -1.93 -6.49
N ALA A 39 11.08 -2.14 -7.63
CA ALA A 39 9.70 -2.61 -7.61
C ALA A 39 9.63 -4.07 -7.10
N PRO A 40 8.74 -4.39 -6.13
CA PRO A 40 8.53 -5.76 -5.71
C PRO A 40 7.97 -6.61 -6.86
N THR A 41 8.57 -7.77 -7.08
CA THR A 41 8.14 -8.76 -8.10
C THR A 41 7.61 -10.05 -7.47
N THR A 42 7.72 -10.16 -6.15
CA THR A 42 7.27 -11.31 -5.36
C THR A 42 6.46 -10.83 -4.17
N ASP A 43 5.58 -11.70 -3.68
CA ASP A 43 4.72 -11.41 -2.53
C ASP A 43 5.52 -11.09 -1.27
N ALA A 44 6.64 -11.79 -1.05
CA ALA A 44 7.54 -11.52 0.08
C ALA A 44 8.22 -10.14 -0.01
N GLN A 45 8.56 -9.68 -1.22
CA GLN A 45 9.07 -8.32 -1.43
C GLN A 45 7.97 -7.28 -1.22
N ALA A 46 6.74 -7.57 -1.64
CA ALA A 46 5.59 -6.71 -1.41
C ALA A 46 5.37 -6.51 0.10
N GLY A 47 5.31 -7.59 0.88
CA GLY A 47 5.16 -7.52 2.35
C GLY A 47 6.37 -6.97 3.11
N SER A 48 7.47 -6.68 2.42
CA SER A 48 8.63 -5.95 2.98
C SER A 48 8.69 -4.48 2.51
N SER A 49 7.90 -4.14 1.50
CA SER A 49 7.83 -2.81 0.88
C SER A 49 6.55 -2.07 1.23
N ILE A 50 5.55 -2.76 1.74
CA ILE A 50 4.24 -2.23 2.06
C ILE A 50 4.01 -2.52 3.54
N ASP A 51 3.48 -1.54 4.25
CA ASP A 51 3.02 -1.69 5.62
C ASP A 51 1.69 -0.96 5.75
N VAL A 52 0.84 -1.41 6.67
CA VAL A 52 -0.39 -0.71 6.95
C VAL A 52 -0.56 -0.49 8.44
N THR A 53 -0.50 0.77 8.83
CA THR A 53 -0.49 1.19 10.23
C THR A 53 -1.81 1.86 10.59
N PHE A 54 -2.24 1.75 11.84
CA PHE A 54 -3.43 2.40 12.33
C PHE A 54 -3.08 3.61 13.20
N SER A 55 -3.56 4.79 12.80
CA SER A 55 -3.38 6.01 13.60
C SER A 55 -4.52 6.98 13.32
N GLY A 56 -4.79 7.92 14.25
CA GLY A 56 -5.79 8.97 14.00
C GLY A 56 -7.22 8.49 13.67
N GLY A 57 -7.55 7.21 13.90
CA GLY A 57 -8.85 6.62 13.54
C GLY A 57 -8.94 6.07 12.11
N ALA A 58 -7.83 5.95 11.38
CA ALA A 58 -7.76 5.42 10.02
C ALA A 58 -6.61 4.42 9.86
N ALA A 59 -6.71 3.57 8.84
CA ALA A 59 -5.60 2.74 8.39
C ALA A 59 -4.79 3.49 7.32
N HIS A 60 -3.46 3.47 7.42
CA HIS A 60 -2.53 4.22 6.58
C HIS A 60 -1.67 3.24 5.79
N VAL A 61 -1.88 3.19 4.47
CA VAL A 61 -1.08 2.39 3.56
C VAL A 61 0.24 3.10 3.31
N MET A 62 1.31 2.48 3.80
CA MET A 62 2.67 2.95 3.74
C MET A 62 3.45 2.16 2.69
N VAL A 63 4.28 2.83 1.91
CA VAL A 63 5.11 2.22 0.88
C VAL A 63 6.57 2.67 1.03
N ASP A 64 7.50 1.73 0.96
CA ASP A 64 8.94 1.97 0.95
C ASP A 64 9.34 2.65 -0.37
N ASN A 65 9.57 3.96 -0.32
CA ASN A 65 9.78 4.79 -1.51
C ASN A 65 11.12 4.60 -2.20
N ASN A 66 12.03 3.79 -1.62
CA ASN A 66 13.33 3.50 -2.19
C ASN A 66 13.43 2.08 -2.76
N GLY A 67 12.41 1.24 -2.55
CA GLY A 67 12.32 -0.12 -3.09
C GLY A 67 13.40 -1.08 -2.59
N THR A 68 13.99 -0.82 -1.41
CA THR A 68 14.99 -1.72 -0.81
C THR A 68 14.36 -2.87 -0.03
N ALA A 69 13.03 -2.85 0.16
CA ALA A 69 12.29 -3.88 0.88
C ALA A 69 12.85 -4.09 2.30
N ALA A 70 13.33 -3.00 2.91
CA ALA A 70 14.02 -3.01 4.20
C ALA A 70 13.26 -2.23 5.28
N GLY A 71 11.97 -1.93 5.05
CA GLY A 71 11.20 -1.09 5.97
C GLY A 71 11.73 0.35 6.02
N GLY A 72 12.24 0.87 4.89
CA GLY A 72 12.98 2.12 4.80
C GLY A 72 12.13 3.39 4.98
N SER A 73 12.34 4.39 4.11
CA SER A 73 11.58 5.65 4.16
C SER A 73 10.15 5.40 3.66
N MET A 74 9.32 4.95 4.56
CA MET A 74 7.90 4.71 4.34
C MET A 74 7.17 6.01 4.04
N VAL A 75 6.49 6.06 2.91
CA VAL A 75 5.63 7.16 2.48
C VAL A 75 4.19 6.69 2.54
N GLU A 76 3.34 7.47 3.18
CA GLU A 76 1.91 7.23 3.16
C GLU A 76 1.36 7.55 1.77
N VAL A 77 0.72 6.57 1.13
CA VAL A 77 0.14 6.71 -0.21
C VAL A 77 -1.38 6.73 -0.18
N ALA A 78 -2.00 6.13 0.83
CA ALA A 78 -3.44 6.16 1.03
C ALA A 78 -3.81 6.04 2.51
N SER A 79 -4.93 6.67 2.87
CA SER A 79 -5.59 6.57 4.17
C SER A 79 -6.99 6.00 3.96
N LEU A 80 -7.36 5.02 4.78
CA LEU A 80 -8.63 4.30 4.72
C LEU A 80 -9.43 4.63 5.97
N THR A 81 -10.51 5.38 5.83
CA THR A 81 -11.40 5.66 6.96
C THR A 81 -12.37 4.51 7.17
N GLY A 82 -12.72 4.21 8.42
CA GLY A 82 -13.64 3.11 8.74
C GLY A 82 -13.00 1.71 8.70
N VAL A 83 -11.70 1.61 8.41
CA VAL A 83 -10.91 0.38 8.53
C VAL A 83 -10.20 0.38 9.88
N ALA A 84 -10.47 -0.62 10.73
CA ALA A 84 -9.89 -0.72 12.06
C ALA A 84 -8.58 -1.52 12.09
N SER A 85 -7.75 -1.33 13.13
CA SER A 85 -6.62 -2.21 13.43
C SER A 85 -7.09 -3.68 13.53
N GLY A 86 -6.26 -4.59 13.03
CA GLY A 86 -6.55 -6.02 12.86
C GLY A 86 -7.35 -6.36 11.59
N SER A 87 -7.79 -5.37 10.81
CA SER A 87 -8.42 -5.64 9.51
C SER A 87 -7.39 -6.15 8.51
N VAL A 88 -7.83 -7.02 7.60
CA VAL A 88 -7.01 -7.47 6.47
C VAL A 88 -7.38 -6.66 5.24
N ILE A 89 -6.37 -6.17 4.54
CA ILE A 89 -6.49 -5.30 3.39
C ILE A 89 -5.85 -5.97 2.19
N SER A 90 -6.56 -5.92 1.08
CA SER A 90 -6.15 -6.55 -0.17
C SER A 90 -5.43 -5.55 -1.06
N ILE A 91 -4.22 -5.87 -1.47
CA ILE A 91 -3.32 -4.99 -2.23
C ILE A 91 -2.81 -5.70 -3.48
N LEU A 92 -2.94 -5.06 -4.63
CA LEU A 92 -2.34 -5.52 -5.88
C LEU A 92 -1.01 -4.78 -6.10
N TYR A 93 0.11 -5.48 -5.93
CA TYR A 93 1.46 -4.90 -6.11
C TYR A 93 2.02 -5.06 -7.51
N ASP A 94 1.56 -6.06 -8.26
CA ASP A 94 1.79 -6.23 -9.69
C ASP A 94 0.54 -6.83 -10.32
N HIS A 95 0.15 -6.30 -11.48
CA HIS A 95 -1.07 -6.69 -12.19
C HIS A 95 -1.07 -8.14 -12.70
N ASN A 96 0.11 -8.75 -12.74
CA ASN A 96 0.29 -10.16 -13.14
C ASN A 96 0.33 -11.13 -11.96
N GLN A 97 0.31 -10.62 -10.72
CA GLN A 97 0.47 -11.41 -9.52
C GLN A 97 -0.86 -11.52 -8.75
N PRO A 98 -1.05 -12.56 -7.93
CA PRO A 98 -2.15 -12.60 -6.98
C PRO A 98 -2.13 -11.40 -6.04
N THR A 99 -3.31 -11.06 -5.52
CA THR A 99 -3.45 -10.01 -4.51
C THR A 99 -2.68 -10.38 -3.25
N HIS A 100 -1.84 -9.46 -2.80
CA HIS A 100 -1.16 -9.50 -1.52
C HIS A 100 -2.10 -9.04 -0.41
N THR A 101 -1.87 -9.48 0.82
CA THR A 101 -2.68 -9.06 1.97
C THR A 101 -1.80 -8.50 3.07
N GLU A 102 -2.17 -7.32 3.55
CA GLU A 102 -1.58 -6.73 4.75
C GLU A 102 -2.57 -6.73 5.91
N THR A 103 -2.06 -6.85 7.12
CA THR A 103 -2.87 -6.68 8.33
C THR A 103 -2.63 -5.28 8.87
N VAL A 104 -3.71 -4.53 9.11
CA VAL A 104 -3.61 -3.22 9.76
C VAL A 104 -3.05 -3.41 11.17
N THR A 105 -1.90 -2.81 11.48
CA THR A 105 -1.28 -2.87 12.81
C THR A 105 -1.52 -1.61 13.62
#